data_AF-I0A040-F1
#
_entry.id   AF-I0A040-F1
#
_cell.length_a   1.000
_cell.length_b   1.000
_cell.length_c   1.000
_cell.angle_alpha   90.00
_cell.angle_beta   90.00
_cell.angle_gamma   90.00
#
_symmetry.space_group_name_H-M   'P 1'
#
loop_
_entity.id
_entity.type
_entity.pdbx_description
1 polymer ?
#
loop_
_entity_poly.entity_id
_entity_poly.type
_entity_poly.pdbx_seq_one_letter_code
_entity_poly.pdbx_strand_id
1 'polypeptide(L)'
;MKIPLDYICVKTGVLCPRCQRLVDSGKVDKKEIPVMKALIELEEEKEFKFLKDLNYIRTIWSEDLCVIVVKSDMQSQYQLKKVAKALSEKLNVRVQIVEDTRDLKKLASELLSPVRIVGVNTIWLPDGTTEYVIRISKYDARALPTKVEVLEDVFHKLFKSPAKIKME
;
A
#
# COMPACT_ATOMS: atom_id res chain seq x y z
N MET A 1 -8.63 -6.19 -13.13
CA MET A 1 -7.75 -6.45 -11.98
C MET A 1 -8.00 -7.86 -11.45
N LYS A 2 -7.07 -8.48 -10.72
CA LYS A 2 -7.39 -9.68 -9.91
C LYS A 2 -7.64 -9.22 -8.48
N ILE A 3 -8.87 -9.44 -7.99
CA ILE A 3 -9.33 -9.03 -6.66
C ILE A 3 -9.86 -10.30 -5.97
N PRO A 4 -9.68 -10.45 -4.65
CA PRO A 4 -10.17 -11.62 -3.91
C PRO A 4 -11.71 -11.71 -3.83
N LEU A 5 -12.44 -10.63 -4.15
CA LEU A 5 -13.90 -10.55 -4.15
C LEU A 5 -14.45 -10.56 -5.58
N ASP A 6 -15.71 -10.99 -5.71
CA ASP A 6 -16.43 -10.97 -6.99
C ASP A 6 -16.79 -9.53 -7.40
N TYR A 7 -16.52 -9.18 -8.67
CA TYR A 7 -16.80 -7.86 -9.25
C TYR A 7 -18.23 -7.37 -9.02
N ILE A 8 -19.21 -8.28 -9.18
CA ILE A 8 -20.62 -7.96 -9.03
C ILE A 8 -20.92 -7.58 -7.58
N CYS A 9 -20.39 -8.35 -6.61
CA CYS A 9 -20.62 -8.10 -5.18
C CYS A 9 -20.04 -6.76 -4.74
N VAL A 10 -18.86 -6.39 -5.24
CA VAL A 10 -18.21 -5.11 -4.92
C VAL A 10 -18.96 -3.93 -5.56
N LYS A 11 -19.44 -4.08 -6.79
CA LYS A 11 -20.22 -3.03 -7.47
C LYS A 11 -21.59 -2.79 -6.83
N THR A 12 -22.33 -3.86 -6.52
CA THR A 12 -23.66 -3.75 -5.90
C THR A 12 -23.61 -3.44 -4.42
N GLY A 13 -22.47 -3.67 -3.76
CA GLY A 13 -22.34 -3.55 -2.30
C GLY A 13 -23.03 -4.68 -1.53
N VAL A 14 -23.58 -5.69 -2.24
CA VAL A 14 -24.24 -6.85 -1.67
C VAL A 14 -23.30 -8.03 -1.76
N LEU A 15 -22.80 -8.49 -0.61
CA LEU A 15 -21.88 -9.62 -0.53
C LEU A 15 -22.64 -10.94 -0.70
N CYS A 16 -22.19 -11.78 -1.63
CA CYS A 16 -22.67 -13.16 -1.71
C CYS A 16 -22.17 -13.97 -0.48
N PRO A 17 -22.78 -15.13 -0.16
CA PRO A 17 -22.37 -15.95 0.99
C PRO A 17 -20.89 -16.34 0.98
N ARG A 18 -20.29 -16.47 -0.21
CA ARG A 18 -18.85 -16.73 -0.38
C ARG A 18 -17.99 -15.53 0.00
N CYS A 19 -18.33 -14.34 -0.49
CA CYS A 19 -17.62 -13.11 -0.17
C CYS A 19 -17.77 -12.75 1.31
N GLN A 20 -18.96 -12.98 1.88
CA GLN A 20 -19.22 -12.76 3.30
C GLN A 20 -18.33 -13.64 4.18
N ARG A 21 -18.17 -14.93 3.85
CA ARG A 21 -17.22 -15.83 4.55
C ARG A 21 -15.77 -15.34 4.46
N LEU A 22 -15.35 -14.72 3.36
CA LEU A 22 -13.98 -14.17 3.23
C LEU A 22 -13.77 -12.98 4.17
N VAL A 23 -14.78 -12.14 4.33
CA VAL A 23 -14.77 -11.03 5.29
C VAL A 23 -14.84 -11.55 6.72
N ASP A 24 -15.73 -12.49 7.01
CA ASP A 24 -15.91 -13.07 8.35
C ASP A 24 -14.69 -13.87 8.81
N SER A 25 -13.97 -14.51 7.89
CA SER A 25 -12.70 -15.19 8.18
C SER A 25 -11.52 -14.23 8.36
N GLY A 26 -11.73 -12.92 8.24
CA GLY A 26 -10.69 -11.90 8.40
C GLY A 26 -9.65 -11.88 7.26
N LYS A 27 -9.93 -12.55 6.13
CA LYS A 27 -9.05 -12.50 4.95
C LYS A 27 -9.13 -11.17 4.20
N VAL A 28 -10.26 -10.49 4.30
CA VAL A 28 -10.50 -9.16 3.72
C VAL A 28 -11.20 -8.31 4.77
N ASP A 29 -10.62 -7.16 5.13
CA ASP A 29 -11.27 -6.26 6.06
C ASP A 29 -12.44 -5.50 5.40
N LYS A 30 -13.48 -5.17 6.16
CA LYS A 30 -14.64 -4.42 5.65
C LYS A 30 -14.24 -3.07 5.06
N LYS A 31 -13.16 -2.46 5.57
CA LYS A 31 -12.62 -1.19 5.06
C LYS A 31 -11.96 -1.33 3.69
N GLU A 32 -11.65 -2.54 3.23
CA GLU A 32 -11.06 -2.77 1.89
C GLU A 32 -12.12 -2.74 0.77
N ILE A 33 -13.38 -3.03 1.08
CA ILE A 33 -14.49 -3.05 0.12
C ILE A 33 -14.65 -1.71 -0.65
N PRO A 34 -14.70 -0.53 0.00
CA PRO A 34 -14.80 0.74 -0.72
C PRO A 34 -13.58 1.02 -1.60
N VAL A 35 -12.38 0.56 -1.20
CA VAL A 35 -11.15 0.71 -1.99
C VAL A 35 -11.22 -0.16 -3.24
N MET A 36 -11.64 -1.41 -3.10
CA MET A 36 -11.85 -2.32 -4.23
C MET A 36 -12.92 -1.77 -5.19
N LYS A 37 -13.99 -1.16 -4.67
CA LYS A 37 -15.01 -0.52 -5.49
C LYS A 37 -14.43 0.64 -6.29
N ALA A 38 -13.72 1.55 -5.64
CA ALA A 38 -13.07 2.69 -6.31
C ALA A 38 -12.06 2.23 -7.37
N LEU A 39 -11.31 1.15 -7.11
CA LEU A 39 -10.37 0.54 -8.07
C LEU A 39 -11.09 0.00 -9.31
N ILE A 40 -12.21 -0.71 -9.14
CA ILE A 40 -13.02 -1.22 -10.26
C ILE A 40 -13.58 -0.08 -11.09
N GLU A 41 -14.08 0.98 -10.45
CA GLU A 41 -14.60 2.16 -11.16
C GLU A 41 -13.50 2.86 -11.97
N LEU A 42 -12.28 2.96 -11.43
CA LEU A 42 -11.14 3.52 -12.16
C LEU A 42 -10.72 2.61 -13.32
N GLU A 43 -10.81 1.29 -13.18
CA GLU A 43 -10.51 0.33 -14.26
C GLU A 43 -11.44 0.51 -15.48
N GLU A 44 -12.66 1.01 -15.29
CA GLU A 44 -13.59 1.30 -16.38
C GLU A 44 -13.19 2.55 -17.20
N GLU A 45 -12.37 3.42 -16.63
CA GLU A 45 -11.87 4.60 -17.33
C GLU A 45 -10.77 4.23 -18.35
N LYS A 46 -10.83 4.83 -19.55
CA LYS A 46 -9.89 4.51 -20.64
C LYS A 46 -8.43 4.77 -20.30
N GLU A 47 -8.15 5.70 -19.37
CA GLU A 47 -6.80 6.07 -18.93
C GLU A 47 -6.14 4.99 -18.07
N PHE A 48 -6.93 4.17 -17.35
CA PHE A 48 -6.42 3.20 -16.37
C PHE A 48 -6.59 1.74 -16.79
N LYS A 49 -6.68 1.45 -18.08
CA LYS A 49 -6.80 0.07 -18.59
C LYS A 49 -5.70 -0.89 -18.10
N PHE A 50 -4.54 -0.37 -17.73
CA PHE A 50 -3.43 -1.15 -17.17
C PHE A 50 -3.72 -1.73 -15.77
N LEU A 51 -4.76 -1.27 -15.07
CA LEU A 51 -5.25 -1.87 -13.83
C LEU A 51 -5.73 -3.32 -14.02
N LYS A 52 -6.02 -3.72 -15.28
CA LYS A 52 -6.41 -5.10 -15.62
C LYS A 52 -5.37 -6.13 -15.19
N ASP A 53 -4.11 -5.80 -15.39
CA ASP A 53 -2.96 -6.68 -15.12
C ASP A 53 -2.47 -6.63 -13.67
N LEU A 54 -3.02 -5.74 -12.85
CA LEU A 54 -2.68 -5.66 -11.43
C LEU A 54 -3.38 -6.75 -10.63
N ASN A 55 -2.66 -7.33 -9.67
CA ASN A 55 -3.23 -8.23 -8.66
C ASN A 55 -3.27 -7.52 -7.31
N TYR A 56 -4.47 -7.32 -6.77
CA TYR A 56 -4.67 -6.78 -5.44
C TYR A 56 -4.32 -7.84 -4.39
N ILE A 57 -3.47 -7.49 -3.42
CA ILE A 57 -3.14 -8.41 -2.32
C ILE A 57 -3.84 -8.01 -1.04
N ARG A 58 -3.57 -6.79 -0.56
CA ARG A 58 -4.12 -6.28 0.71
C ARG A 58 -4.05 -4.77 0.76
N THR A 59 -4.88 -4.18 1.61
CA THR A 59 -4.76 -2.76 1.99
C THR A 59 -4.48 -2.64 3.48
N ILE A 60 -3.59 -1.72 3.82
CA ILE A 60 -3.21 -1.39 5.18
C ILE A 60 -3.67 0.03 5.48
N TRP A 61 -4.41 0.17 6.57
CA TRP A 61 -4.87 1.45 7.07
C TRP A 61 -4.07 1.85 8.31
N SER A 62 -3.56 3.07 8.32
CA SER A 62 -2.91 3.68 9.47
C SER A 62 -3.24 5.17 9.52
N GLU A 63 -3.96 5.60 10.57
CA GLU A 63 -4.52 6.95 10.70
C GLU A 63 -5.21 7.42 9.40
N ASP A 64 -4.63 8.43 8.73
CA ASP A 64 -5.13 9.04 7.50
C ASP A 64 -4.47 8.49 6.21
N LEU A 65 -3.65 7.44 6.33
CA LEU A 65 -2.91 6.81 5.24
C LEU A 65 -3.48 5.42 4.91
N CYS A 66 -3.81 5.25 3.64
CA CYS A 66 -4.24 4.00 3.03
C CYS A 66 -3.16 3.50 2.08
N VAL A 67 -2.52 2.38 2.43
CA VAL A 67 -1.46 1.76 1.62
C VAL A 67 -2.02 0.50 0.96
N ILE A 68 -2.09 0.53 -0.36
CA ILE A 68 -2.58 -0.57 -1.18
C ILE A 68 -1.38 -1.36 -1.69
N VAL A 69 -1.34 -2.65 -1.37
CA VAL A 69 -0.30 -3.57 -1.83
C VAL A 69 -0.80 -4.30 -3.08
N VAL A 70 -0.09 -4.09 -4.19
CA VAL A 70 -0.38 -4.73 -5.47
C VAL A 70 0.80 -5.57 -5.94
N LYS A 71 0.54 -6.63 -6.69
CA LYS A 71 1.58 -7.36 -7.41
C LYS A 71 1.45 -7.10 -8.90
N SER A 72 2.56 -6.71 -9.52
CA SER A 72 2.64 -6.45 -10.96
C SER A 72 4.04 -6.68 -11.48
N ASP A 73 4.18 -7.28 -12.66
CA ASP A 73 5.49 -7.52 -13.28
C ASP A 73 6.02 -6.33 -14.11
N MET A 74 5.16 -5.38 -14.55
CA MET A 74 5.55 -4.40 -15.59
C MET A 74 4.92 -3.00 -15.48
N GLN A 75 4.52 -2.52 -14.30
CA GLN A 75 3.90 -1.19 -14.19
C GLN A 75 4.90 -0.11 -13.76
N SER A 76 4.83 1.06 -14.41
CA SER A 76 5.67 2.20 -14.05
C SER A 76 5.18 2.83 -12.75
N GLN A 77 6.11 3.16 -11.85
CA GLN A 77 5.83 3.92 -10.62
C GLN A 77 5.01 5.20 -10.87
N TYR A 78 5.17 5.81 -12.04
CA TYR A 78 4.40 6.97 -12.44
C TYR A 78 2.91 6.67 -12.63
N GLN A 79 2.57 5.54 -13.26
CA GLN A 79 1.19 5.11 -13.46
C GLN A 79 0.52 4.77 -12.13
N LEU A 80 1.23 4.09 -11.22
CA LEU A 80 0.74 3.80 -9.88
C LEU A 80 0.47 5.08 -9.08
N LYS A 81 1.34 6.10 -9.18
CA LYS A 81 1.12 7.40 -8.56
C LYS A 81 -0.11 8.14 -9.09
N LYS A 82 -0.38 8.06 -10.40
CA LYS A 82 -1.62 8.62 -10.98
C LYS A 82 -2.86 7.96 -10.41
N VAL A 83 -2.88 6.63 -10.33
CA VAL A 83 -3.99 5.87 -9.75
C VAL A 83 -4.16 6.22 -8.27
N ALA A 84 -3.05 6.28 -7.52
CA ALA A 84 -3.07 6.65 -6.11
C ALA A 84 -3.69 8.04 -5.90
N LYS A 85 -3.36 9.01 -6.76
CA LYS A 85 -3.97 10.34 -6.72
C LYS A 85 -5.48 10.30 -7.01
N ALA A 86 -5.90 9.61 -8.07
CA ALA A 86 -7.31 9.48 -8.41
C ALA A 86 -8.13 8.76 -7.31
N LEU A 87 -7.56 7.72 -6.68
CA LEU A 87 -8.16 7.06 -5.53
C LEU A 87 -8.23 7.99 -4.31
N SER A 88 -7.18 8.78 -4.07
CA SER A 88 -7.14 9.73 -2.98
C SER A 88 -8.25 10.77 -3.11
N GLU A 89 -8.52 11.25 -4.33
CA GLU A 89 -9.61 12.18 -4.63
C GLU A 89 -11.00 11.54 -4.43
N LYS A 90 -11.19 10.28 -4.84
CA LYS A 90 -12.46 9.57 -4.66
C LYS A 90 -12.76 9.20 -3.21
N LEU A 91 -11.75 8.75 -2.47
CA LEU A 91 -11.91 8.26 -1.09
C LEU A 91 -11.74 9.38 -0.06
N ASN A 92 -11.22 10.55 -0.45
CA ASN A 92 -10.87 11.66 0.44
C ASN A 92 -9.89 11.25 1.57
N VAL A 93 -9.03 10.27 1.28
CA VAL A 93 -7.98 9.76 2.18
C VAL A 93 -6.65 9.75 1.43
N ARG A 94 -5.51 9.87 2.10
CA ARG A 94 -4.21 9.75 1.43
C ARG A 94 -3.99 8.31 1.02
N VAL A 95 -3.87 8.06 -0.28
CA VAL A 95 -3.65 6.72 -0.82
C VAL A 95 -2.23 6.62 -1.37
N GLN A 96 -1.53 5.55 -1.01
CA GLN A 96 -0.28 5.15 -1.64
C GLN A 96 -0.40 3.71 -2.15
N ILE A 97 0.19 3.45 -3.30
CA ILE A 97 0.22 2.11 -3.89
C ILE A 97 1.66 1.64 -3.89
N VAL A 98 1.88 0.44 -3.36
CA VAL A 98 3.19 -0.20 -3.26
C VAL A 98 3.16 -1.57 -3.91
N GLU A 99 4.30 -1.97 -4.47
CA GLU A 99 4.47 -3.29 -5.03
C GLU A 99 4.79 -4.31 -3.94
N ASP A 100 4.18 -5.49 -4.01
CA ASP A 100 4.55 -6.63 -3.16
C ASP A 100 5.92 -7.15 -3.58
N THR A 101 6.95 -6.63 -2.91
CA THR A 101 8.34 -7.04 -3.11
C THR A 101 8.96 -7.50 -1.80
N ARG A 102 9.86 -8.46 -1.91
CA ARG A 102 10.72 -8.88 -0.78
C ARG A 102 11.84 -7.87 -0.52
N ASP A 103 12.10 -6.97 -1.48
CA ASP A 103 13.14 -5.97 -1.36
C ASP A 103 12.64 -4.75 -0.55
N LEU A 104 13.09 -4.69 0.70
CA LEU A 104 12.75 -3.60 1.62
C LEU A 104 13.17 -2.23 1.11
N LYS A 105 14.27 -2.12 0.38
CA LYS A 105 14.75 -0.84 -0.13
C LYS A 105 13.80 -0.32 -1.21
N LYS A 106 13.35 -1.18 -2.11
CA LYS A 106 12.33 -0.84 -3.12
C LYS A 106 11.02 -0.45 -2.44
N LEU A 107 10.50 -1.27 -1.52
CA LEU A 107 9.24 -0.98 -0.84
C LEU A 107 9.32 0.32 -0.04
N ALA A 108 10.41 0.53 0.69
CA ALA A 108 10.62 1.76 1.45
C ALA A 108 10.70 2.98 0.54
N SER A 109 11.35 2.86 -0.62
CA SER A 109 11.45 3.95 -1.58
C SER A 109 10.09 4.32 -2.17
N GLU A 110 9.19 3.37 -2.31
CA GLU A 110 7.83 3.59 -2.81
C GLU A 110 6.95 4.27 -1.75
N LEU A 111 7.00 3.78 -0.49
CA LEU A 111 6.28 4.38 0.63
C LEU A 111 6.75 5.81 0.94
N LEU A 112 8.06 6.05 0.93
CA LEU A 112 8.63 7.34 1.27
C LEU A 112 8.63 8.31 0.08
N SER A 113 8.15 7.90 -1.09
CA SER A 113 8.14 8.75 -2.28
C SER A 113 7.38 10.05 -2.02
N PRO A 114 7.93 11.24 -2.37
CA PRO A 114 9.08 11.49 -3.26
C PRO A 114 10.47 11.52 -2.60
N VAL A 115 10.58 11.25 -1.29
CA VAL A 115 11.85 11.32 -0.55
C VAL A 115 12.85 10.29 -1.06
N ARG A 116 14.10 10.72 -1.26
CA ARG A 116 15.20 9.82 -1.59
C ARG A 116 15.78 9.21 -0.32
N ILE A 117 15.87 7.89 -0.31
CA ILE A 117 16.48 7.14 0.79
C ILE A 117 18.00 7.17 0.60
N VAL A 118 18.72 7.59 1.65
CA VAL A 118 20.20 7.58 1.68
C VAL A 118 20.71 6.15 1.80
N GLY A 119 20.06 5.35 2.65
CA GLY A 119 20.38 3.94 2.81
C GLY A 119 19.34 3.20 3.65
N VAL A 120 19.34 1.87 3.54
CA VAL A 120 18.56 0.99 4.42
C VAL A 120 19.55 0.02 5.07
N ASN A 121 19.59 0.04 6.40
CA ASN A 121 20.43 -0.85 7.18
C ASN A 121 19.57 -1.88 7.89
N THR A 122 20.02 -3.13 7.89
CA THR A 122 19.42 -4.20 8.70
C THR A 122 20.30 -4.45 9.91
N ILE A 123 19.74 -4.28 11.10
CA ILE A 123 20.37 -4.60 12.36
C ILE A 123 19.88 -5.98 12.78
N TRP A 124 20.81 -6.91 12.98
CA TRP A 124 20.54 -8.24 13.49
C TRP A 124 20.79 -8.21 14.99
N LEU A 125 19.74 -8.46 15.78
CA LEU A 125 19.84 -8.48 17.22
C LEU A 125 20.30 -9.88 17.70
N PRO A 126 20.93 -9.98 18.88
CA PRO A 126 21.42 -11.26 19.43
C PRO A 126 20.29 -12.24 19.78
N ASP A 127 19.04 -11.77 19.87
CA ASP A 127 17.83 -12.58 20.02
C ASP A 127 17.36 -13.24 18.70
N GLY A 128 18.04 -12.94 17.58
CA GLY A 128 17.70 -13.44 16.25
C GLY A 128 16.65 -12.59 15.52
N THR A 129 16.19 -11.47 16.10
CA THR A 129 15.27 -10.55 15.44
C THR A 129 16.00 -9.57 14.52
N THR A 130 15.27 -9.00 13.57
CA THR A 130 15.77 -7.98 12.64
C THR A 130 15.07 -6.65 12.87
N GLU A 131 15.87 -5.60 13.06
CA GLU A 131 15.44 -4.21 13.04
C GLU A 131 15.89 -3.54 11.74
N TYR A 132 14.97 -2.88 11.04
CA TYR A 132 15.30 -2.12 9.84
C TYR A 132 15.46 -0.64 10.16
N VAL A 133 16.56 -0.03 9.74
CA VAL A 133 16.83 1.40 9.90
C VAL A 133 16.91 2.05 8.53
N ILE A 134 15.90 2.86 8.22
CA ILE A 134 15.81 3.60 6.96
C ILE A 134 16.37 5.00 7.19
N ARG A 135 17.41 5.37 6.45
CA ARG A 135 18.07 6.68 6.55
C ARG A 135 17.58 7.60 5.46
N ILE A 136 17.09 8.76 5.86
CA ILE A 136 16.66 9.84 4.97
C ILE A 136 17.44 11.11 5.29
N SER A 137 17.64 11.98 4.30
CA SER A 137 18.25 13.28 4.54
C SER A 137 17.28 14.20 5.29
N LYS A 138 17.79 15.00 6.24
CA LYS A 138 17.00 16.03 6.93
C LYS A 138 16.33 17.03 5.99
N TYR A 139 16.95 17.32 4.84
CA TYR A 139 16.37 18.22 3.84
C TYR A 139 15.10 17.61 3.21
N ASP A 140 15.14 16.31 2.91
CA ASP A 140 14.01 15.59 2.33
C ASP A 140 12.96 15.17 3.36
N ALA A 141 13.28 15.16 4.65
CA ALA A 141 12.34 14.82 5.71
C ALA A 141 11.09 15.72 5.72
N ARG A 142 11.20 16.96 5.22
CA ARG A 142 10.05 17.88 5.07
C ARG A 142 9.11 17.48 3.93
N ALA A 143 9.59 16.72 2.95
CA ALA A 143 8.82 16.24 1.82
C ALA A 143 8.15 14.88 2.07
N LEU A 144 8.22 14.38 3.31
CA LEU A 144 7.55 13.13 3.68
C LEU A 144 6.03 13.26 3.48
N PRO A 145 5.40 12.22 2.92
CA PRO A 145 3.97 12.25 2.63
C PRO A 145 3.12 12.30 3.92
N THR A 146 3.62 11.76 5.03
CA THR A 146 2.94 11.65 6.33
C THR A 146 3.95 11.70 7.48
N LYS A 147 3.47 11.80 8.72
CA LYS A 147 4.25 11.63 9.94
C LYS A 147 5.06 10.33 9.92
N VAL A 148 6.23 10.37 10.54
CA VAL A 148 7.15 9.23 10.65
C VAL A 148 6.52 8.05 11.38
N GLU A 149 5.79 8.31 12.46
CA GLU A 149 5.13 7.29 13.29
C GLU A 149 4.16 6.42 12.48
N VAL A 150 3.36 7.04 11.60
CA VAL A 150 2.41 6.33 10.73
C VAL A 150 3.14 5.46 9.72
N LEU A 151 4.25 5.96 9.16
CA LEU A 151 5.07 5.20 8.21
C LEU A 151 5.70 3.99 8.89
N GLU A 152 6.24 4.16 10.10
CA GLU A 152 6.79 3.07 10.92
C GLU A 152 5.73 2.01 11.25
N ASP A 153 4.51 2.41 11.62
CA ASP A 153 3.38 1.50 11.84
C ASP A 153 3.01 0.71 10.57
N VAL A 154 2.99 1.37 9.40
CA VAL A 154 2.77 0.71 8.11
C VAL A 154 3.87 -0.32 7.82
N PHE A 155 5.14 0.02 8.04
CA PHE A 155 6.24 -0.94 7.88
C PHE A 155 6.10 -2.14 8.82
N HIS A 156 5.74 -1.90 10.07
CA HIS A 156 5.51 -2.95 11.04
C HIS A 156 4.37 -3.88 10.60
N LYS A 157 3.25 -3.34 10.08
CA LYS A 157 2.14 -4.14 9.53
C LYS A 157 2.51 -4.88 8.25
N LEU A 158 3.41 -4.34 7.43
CA LEU A 158 3.87 -4.96 6.19
C LEU A 158 4.80 -6.15 6.45
N PHE A 159 5.84 -5.95 7.25
CA PHE A 159 6.94 -6.91 7.43
C PHE A 159 6.87 -7.72 8.73
N LYS A 160 6.01 -7.33 9.68
CA LYS A 160 5.98 -7.87 11.05
C LYS A 160 7.32 -7.72 11.79
N SER A 161 8.19 -6.83 11.30
CA SER A 161 9.47 -6.50 11.89
C SER A 161 9.48 -5.01 12.25
N PRO A 162 10.13 -4.63 13.35
CA PRO A 162 10.33 -3.23 13.71
C PRO A 162 11.16 -2.49 12.65
N ALA A 163 10.64 -1.36 12.19
CA ALA A 163 11.36 -0.45 11.30
C ALA A 163 11.43 0.94 11.95
N LYS A 164 12.60 1.58 11.88
CA LYS A 164 12.84 2.94 12.38
C LYS A 164 13.34 3.83 11.26
N ILE A 165 12.81 5.04 11.16
CA ILE A 165 13.24 6.04 10.19
C ILE A 165 14.15 7.04 10.90
N LYS A 166 15.41 7.16 10.45
CA LYS A 166 16.39 8.11 10.98
C LYS A 166 16.66 9.22 9.96
N MET A 167 16.70 10.45 10.47
CA MET A 167 17.02 11.65 9.69
C MET A 167 18.48 12.03 9.90
N GLU A 168 19.28 12.05 8.83
CA GLU A 168 20.68 12.50 8.84
C GLU A 168 20.86 13.88 8.20
#